data_AF-A0A2W4P2X5-F1
#
_entry.id   AF-A0A2W4P2X5-F1
#
_cell.length_a   1.000
_cell.length_b   1.000
_cell.length_c   1.000
_cell.angle_alpha   90.00
_cell.angle_beta   90.00
_cell.angle_gamma   90.00
#
_symmetry.space_group_name_H-M   'P 1'
#
loop_
_entity.id
_entity.type
_entity.pdbx_description
1 polymer ?
#
loop_
_entity_poly.entity_id
_entity_poly.type
_entity_poly.pdbx_seq_one_letter_code
_entity_poly.pdbx_strand_id
1 'polypeptide(L)'
;MMKFLPIPAEKSIKKRFDPTSVTKRTKLFPTRRLQHPYLQEISNMFRFSTLAVAFSLGLLLAASCSGSRQESVQTTFTSADSLTDRLLQLQDSMLYAWNVMVKDDTRKFRSIHDLLHRMMTMGYHDQEALIALEHRLSGVSNFALTQESIDDPTLVEEYDFATASLVTELTSLAQSHESFADDPYLREKVQEIILIDQQVESNRRRYDAIAQEYNRFLKKHRDAVMDLELGIPLTEKPLFEIASGE
;
A
#
# COMPACT_ATOMS: atom_id res chain seq x y z
N MET A 1 30.40 0.16 57.99
CA MET A 1 30.35 -1.30 58.23
C MET A 1 29.00 -1.84 57.76
N MET A 2 28.91 -2.27 56.51
CA MET A 2 27.69 -2.85 55.93
C MET A 2 27.72 -4.37 56.13
N LYS A 3 26.66 -4.91 56.75
CA LYS A 3 26.44 -6.36 56.90
C LYS A 3 25.77 -6.88 55.63
N PHE A 4 26.49 -7.72 54.88
CA PHE A 4 25.91 -8.51 53.79
C PHE A 4 25.11 -9.68 54.39
N LEU A 5 23.86 -9.82 53.97
CA LEU A 5 23.05 -11.01 54.23
C LEU A 5 23.37 -12.11 53.19
N PRO A 6 23.37 -13.39 53.58
CA PRO A 6 23.69 -14.49 52.67
C PRO A 6 22.54 -14.81 51.72
N ILE A 7 22.89 -15.08 50.47
CA ILE A 7 22.00 -15.53 49.39
C ILE A 7 21.70 -17.03 49.59
N PRO A 8 20.44 -17.50 49.51
CA PRO A 8 20.11 -18.91 49.64
C PRO A 8 20.46 -19.72 48.39
N ALA A 9 20.95 -20.94 48.61
CA ALA A 9 21.43 -21.87 47.58
C ALA A 9 20.32 -22.31 46.60
N GLU A 10 20.62 -22.14 45.31
CA GLU A 10 19.78 -22.54 44.19
C GLU A 10 19.83 -24.07 44.00
N LYS A 11 18.68 -24.74 44.09
CA LYS A 11 18.57 -26.19 43.87
C LYS A 11 18.68 -26.49 42.38
N SER A 12 19.79 -27.11 41.99
CA SER A 12 20.03 -27.62 40.64
C SER A 12 19.04 -28.74 40.27
N ILE A 13 18.08 -28.45 39.40
CA ILE A 13 17.20 -29.46 38.79
C ILE A 13 17.93 -30.02 37.56
N LYS A 14 18.63 -31.15 37.72
CA LYS A 14 19.10 -31.97 36.60
C LYS A 14 17.91 -32.73 35.99
N LYS A 15 17.28 -32.17 34.96
CA LYS A 15 16.41 -32.94 34.07
C LYS A 15 17.29 -33.70 33.07
N ARG A 16 17.31 -35.03 33.19
CA ARG A 16 17.85 -35.94 32.16
C ARG A 16 17.06 -35.72 30.87
N PHE A 17 17.75 -35.30 29.82
CA PHE A 17 17.24 -35.32 28.46
C PHE A 17 17.41 -36.75 27.93
N ASP A 18 16.32 -37.38 27.52
CA ASP A 18 16.28 -38.73 26.96
C ASP A 18 16.23 -38.62 25.43
N PRO A 19 17.30 -38.97 24.69
CA PRO A 19 17.42 -38.66 23.26
C PRO A 19 16.74 -39.66 22.32
N THR A 20 15.86 -40.55 22.79
CA THR A 20 15.32 -41.66 21.96
C THR A 20 13.83 -41.59 21.60
N SER A 21 13.15 -40.44 21.77
CA SER A 21 11.76 -40.28 21.33
C SER A 21 11.56 -39.26 20.20
N VAL A 22 12.31 -39.40 19.10
CA VAL A 22 12.01 -38.71 17.84
C VAL A 22 11.01 -39.55 17.05
N THR A 23 9.73 -39.43 17.42
CA THR A 23 8.63 -39.96 16.62
C THR A 23 8.49 -39.08 15.38
N LYS A 24 8.89 -39.61 14.23
CA LYS A 24 8.65 -39.02 12.90
C LYS A 24 7.17 -38.68 12.74
N ARG A 25 6.84 -37.39 12.83
CA ARG A 25 5.56 -36.86 12.36
C ARG A 25 5.84 -35.63 11.52
N THR A 26 6.33 -35.88 10.31
CA THR A 26 6.39 -34.91 9.23
C THR A 26 4.95 -34.55 8.86
N LYS A 27 4.38 -33.58 9.57
CA LYS A 27 3.21 -32.87 9.08
C LYS A 27 3.73 -31.93 8.00
N LEU A 28 3.52 -32.30 6.74
CA LEU A 28 3.54 -31.35 5.65
C LEU A 28 2.61 -30.20 6.06
N PHE A 29 3.20 -29.04 6.31
CA PHE A 29 2.44 -27.81 6.33
C PHE A 29 1.88 -27.63 4.92
N PRO A 30 0.55 -27.53 4.75
CA PRO A 30 0.01 -27.16 3.46
C PRO A 30 0.51 -25.75 3.16
N THR A 31 1.25 -25.61 2.06
CA THR A 31 1.57 -24.33 1.45
C THR A 31 0.23 -23.69 1.08
N ARG A 32 -0.31 -22.90 2.00
CA ARG A 32 -1.49 -22.08 1.77
C ARG A 32 -1.03 -21.02 0.78
N ARG A 33 -1.21 -21.29 -0.52
CA ARG A 33 -1.16 -20.22 -1.54
C ARG A 33 -2.14 -19.16 -1.05
N LEU A 34 -1.62 -18.00 -0.66
CA LEU A 34 -2.41 -16.80 -0.47
C LEU A 34 -2.96 -16.43 -1.85
N GLN A 35 -4.11 -17.02 -2.20
CA GLN A 35 -4.95 -16.52 -3.27
C GLN A 35 -5.48 -15.18 -2.77
N HIS A 36 -4.83 -14.09 -3.18
CA HIS A 36 -5.38 -12.75 -3.02
C HIS A 36 -6.62 -12.66 -3.92
N PRO A 37 -7.85 -12.53 -3.39
CA PRO A 37 -9.07 -12.52 -4.19
C PRO A 37 -9.21 -11.30 -5.10
N TYR A 38 -8.33 -10.29 -4.96
CA TYR A 38 -8.40 -9.05 -5.73
C TYR A 38 -7.63 -9.05 -7.06
N LEU A 39 -6.72 -9.99 -7.30
CA LEU A 39 -5.87 -9.96 -8.50
C LEU A 39 -6.45 -10.71 -9.71
N GLN A 40 -7.55 -11.45 -9.53
CA GLN A 40 -8.12 -12.24 -10.62
C GLN A 40 -9.17 -11.49 -11.46
N GLU A 41 -9.81 -10.45 -10.91
CA GLU A 41 -10.82 -9.67 -11.64
C GLU A 41 -10.24 -8.62 -12.61
N ILE A 42 -9.04 -8.11 -12.35
CA ILE A 42 -8.46 -7.02 -13.15
C ILE A 42 -7.96 -7.50 -14.53
N SER A 43 -7.64 -8.80 -14.70
CA SER A 43 -7.12 -9.32 -15.97
C SER A 43 -8.17 -9.48 -17.07
N ASN A 44 -9.46 -9.55 -16.71
CA ASN A 44 -10.55 -9.78 -17.66
C ASN A 44 -11.19 -8.49 -18.22
N MET A 45 -10.88 -7.32 -17.65
CA MET A 45 -11.47 -6.04 -18.10
C MET A 45 -10.73 -5.36 -19.27
N PHE A 46 -9.51 -5.76 -19.60
CA PHE A 46 -8.69 -5.07 -20.62
C PHE A 46 -8.61 -5.75 -22.00
N ARG A 47 -9.40 -6.79 -22.28
CA ARG A 47 -9.32 -7.53 -23.56
C ARG A 47 -10.46 -7.31 -24.56
N PHE A 48 -11.41 -6.40 -24.31
CA PHE A 48 -12.61 -6.27 -25.15
C PHE A 48 -12.84 -4.92 -25.86
N SER A 49 -11.86 -4.03 -25.93
CA SER A 49 -12.10 -2.68 -26.50
C SER A 49 -11.05 -2.21 -27.50
N THR A 50 -10.85 -2.94 -28.60
CA THR A 50 -10.07 -2.43 -29.75
C THR A 50 -10.63 -2.76 -31.14
N LEU A 51 -11.79 -3.42 -31.26
CA LEU A 51 -12.33 -3.84 -32.58
C LEU A 51 -13.68 -3.24 -32.99
N ALA A 52 -14.21 -2.24 -32.28
CA ALA A 52 -15.55 -1.69 -32.57
C ALA A 52 -15.63 -0.18 -32.87
N VAL A 53 -14.50 0.48 -33.19
CA VAL A 53 -14.49 1.95 -33.43
C VAL A 53 -14.39 2.34 -34.92
N ALA A 54 -14.18 1.38 -35.83
CA ALA A 54 -13.93 1.69 -37.24
C ALA A 54 -15.16 1.66 -38.18
N PHE A 55 -16.38 1.40 -37.69
CA PHE A 55 -17.55 1.19 -38.59
C PHE A 55 -18.74 2.16 -38.38
N SER A 56 -18.59 3.22 -37.59
CA SER A 56 -19.69 4.14 -37.26
C SER A 56 -19.53 5.56 -37.81
N LEU A 57 -18.56 5.82 -38.69
CA LEU A 57 -18.29 7.16 -39.24
C LEU A 57 -18.91 7.42 -40.65
N GLY A 58 -19.82 6.57 -41.12
CA GLY A 58 -20.25 6.58 -42.53
C GLY A 58 -21.73 6.86 -42.83
N LEU A 59 -22.56 7.30 -41.87
CA LEU A 59 -24.02 7.33 -42.13
C LEU A 59 -24.85 8.35 -41.32
N LEU A 60 -24.35 9.56 -41.10
CA LEU A 60 -25.12 10.63 -40.41
C LEU A 60 -25.02 12.00 -41.11
N LEU A 61 -25.27 12.05 -42.43
CA LEU A 61 -25.32 13.30 -43.20
C LEU A 61 -26.65 13.55 -43.93
N ALA A 62 -27.77 12.96 -43.51
CA ALA A 62 -29.07 13.28 -44.13
C ALA A 62 -30.29 12.96 -43.23
N ALA A 63 -30.53 13.77 -42.20
CA ALA A 63 -31.85 13.93 -41.57
C ALA A 63 -31.88 15.31 -40.88
N SER A 64 -32.17 16.36 -41.64
CA SER A 64 -33.52 16.94 -41.75
C SER A 64 -33.97 17.64 -40.47
N CYS A 65 -33.85 18.97 -40.50
CA CYS A 65 -34.45 19.90 -39.57
C CYS A 65 -35.98 19.73 -39.53
N SER A 66 -36.49 19.11 -38.48
CA SER A 66 -37.86 19.37 -38.01
C SER A 66 -37.75 20.02 -36.64
N GLY A 67 -38.16 21.28 -36.55
CA GLY A 67 -38.20 22.04 -35.31
C GLY A 67 -39.17 21.40 -34.33
N SER A 68 -38.66 20.55 -33.44
CA SER A 68 -39.33 20.23 -32.19
C SER A 68 -39.06 21.37 -31.22
N ARG A 69 -40.14 21.97 -30.73
CA ARG A 69 -40.15 22.91 -29.62
C ARG A 69 -39.50 22.18 -28.44
N GLN A 70 -38.26 22.54 -28.13
CA GLN A 70 -37.49 21.96 -27.05
C GLN A 70 -38.16 22.41 -25.76
N GLU A 71 -39.11 21.61 -25.28
CA GLU A 71 -39.61 21.66 -23.92
C GLU A 71 -38.39 21.35 -23.06
N SER A 72 -37.75 22.42 -22.57
CA SER A 72 -36.66 22.31 -21.62
C SER A 72 -37.26 21.66 -20.39
N VAL A 73 -37.15 20.33 -20.30
CA VAL A 73 -37.23 19.62 -19.03
C VAL A 73 -36.11 20.23 -18.20
N GLN A 74 -36.44 21.29 -17.46
CA GLN A 74 -35.60 21.81 -16.40
C GLN A 74 -35.55 20.70 -15.36
N THR A 75 -34.59 19.79 -15.50
CA THR A 75 -34.15 18.98 -14.38
C THR A 75 -33.64 20.01 -13.37
N THR A 76 -34.44 20.31 -12.35
CA THR A 76 -34.03 21.12 -11.22
C THR A 76 -32.91 20.38 -10.53
N PHE A 77 -31.69 20.61 -10.98
CA PHE A 77 -30.48 20.23 -10.29
C PHE A 77 -30.53 20.95 -8.95
N THR A 78 -30.84 20.20 -7.89
CA THR A 78 -30.97 20.80 -6.57
C THR A 78 -29.58 21.04 -5.99
N SER A 79 -29.47 21.97 -5.04
CA SER A 79 -28.21 22.16 -4.31
C SER A 79 -27.74 20.87 -3.62
N ALA A 80 -28.68 19.99 -3.23
CA ALA A 80 -28.36 18.69 -2.64
C ALA A 80 -27.68 17.72 -3.63
N ASP A 81 -28.13 17.71 -4.90
CA ASP A 81 -27.49 16.91 -5.96
C ASP A 81 -26.05 17.37 -6.17
N SER A 82 -25.82 18.69 -6.20
CA SER A 82 -24.48 19.27 -6.37
C SER A 82 -23.52 18.92 -5.21
N LEU A 83 -24.04 18.85 -3.99
CA LEU A 83 -23.25 18.48 -2.80
C LEU A 83 -22.93 16.99 -2.80
N THR A 84 -23.89 16.16 -3.17
CA THR A 84 -23.72 14.71 -3.30
C THR A 84 -22.68 14.38 -4.36
N ASP A 85 -22.78 14.98 -5.54
CA ASP A 85 -21.82 14.78 -6.62
C ASP A 85 -20.40 15.17 -6.20
N ARG A 86 -20.24 16.31 -5.53
CA ARG A 86 -18.93 16.75 -5.05
C ARG A 86 -18.37 15.81 -3.99
N LEU A 87 -19.21 15.35 -3.06
CA LEU A 87 -18.80 14.42 -2.01
C LEU A 87 -18.33 13.08 -2.59
N LEU A 88 -19.12 12.49 -3.51
CA LEU A 88 -18.78 11.24 -4.18
C LEU A 88 -17.49 11.39 -4.99
N GLN A 89 -17.33 12.50 -5.73
CA GLN A 89 -16.10 12.79 -6.46
C GLN A 89 -14.86 12.81 -5.55
N LEU A 90 -14.96 13.40 -4.36
CA LEU A 90 -13.87 13.45 -3.40
C LEU A 90 -13.56 12.05 -2.84
N GLN A 91 -14.58 11.25 -2.52
CA GLN A 91 -14.41 9.87 -2.06
C GLN A 91 -13.74 9.00 -3.12
N ASP A 92 -14.19 9.07 -4.37
CA ASP A 92 -13.61 8.33 -5.49
C ASP A 92 -12.15 8.74 -5.73
N SER A 93 -11.86 10.05 -5.67
CA SER A 93 -10.51 10.58 -5.86
C SER A 93 -9.56 10.09 -4.75
N MET A 94 -10.04 10.06 -3.51
CA MET A 94 -9.28 9.58 -2.35
C MET A 94 -9.03 8.07 -2.44
N LEU A 95 -10.05 7.29 -2.80
CA LEU A 95 -9.92 5.84 -3.00
C LEU A 95 -8.95 5.52 -4.13
N TYR A 96 -9.01 6.27 -5.23
CA TYR A 96 -8.07 6.16 -6.34
C TYR A 96 -6.63 6.44 -5.89
N ALA A 97 -6.40 7.56 -5.19
CA ALA A 97 -5.06 7.92 -4.70
C ALA A 97 -4.50 6.85 -3.75
N TRP A 98 -5.33 6.35 -2.84
CA TRP A 98 -4.98 5.24 -1.94
C TRP A 98 -4.58 3.97 -2.70
N ASN A 99 -5.39 3.55 -3.67
CA ASN A 99 -5.13 2.33 -4.44
C ASN A 99 -3.84 2.43 -5.26
N VAL A 100 -3.54 3.60 -5.82
CA VAL A 100 -2.27 3.83 -6.53
C VAL A 100 -1.09 3.74 -5.57
N MET A 101 -1.17 4.39 -4.41
CA MET A 101 -0.14 4.33 -3.37
C MET A 101 0.15 2.89 -2.92
N VAL A 102 -0.89 2.13 -2.52
CA VAL A 102 -0.73 0.73 -2.06
C VAL A 102 -0.16 -0.16 -3.17
N LYS A 103 -0.56 0.07 -4.42
CA LYS A 103 -0.01 -0.66 -5.57
C LYS A 103 1.49 -0.43 -5.73
N ASP A 104 1.92 0.83 -5.67
CA ASP A 104 3.33 1.20 -5.80
C ASP A 104 4.14 0.67 -4.62
N ASP A 105 3.61 0.76 -3.40
CA ASP A 105 4.27 0.24 -2.20
C ASP A 105 4.40 -1.30 -2.22
N THR A 106 3.36 -2.00 -2.70
CA THR A 106 3.44 -3.45 -2.94
C THR A 106 4.51 -3.78 -4.01
N ARG A 107 4.63 -2.95 -5.05
CA ARG A 107 5.66 -3.13 -6.09
C ARG A 107 7.05 -2.92 -5.50
N LYS A 108 7.24 -1.94 -4.59
CA LYS A 108 8.48 -1.69 -3.86
C LYS A 108 8.99 -2.96 -3.18
N PHE A 109 8.13 -3.62 -2.39
CA PHE A 109 8.51 -4.84 -1.67
C PHE A 109 8.88 -6.00 -2.59
N ARG A 110 8.22 -6.14 -3.74
CA ARG A 110 8.61 -7.15 -4.74
C ARG A 110 9.98 -6.84 -5.34
N SER A 111 10.26 -5.58 -5.68
CA SER A 111 11.59 -5.19 -6.19
C SER A 111 12.70 -5.36 -5.15
N ILE A 112 12.41 -5.10 -3.87
CA ILE A 112 13.33 -5.38 -2.74
C ILE A 112 13.62 -6.88 -2.65
N HIS A 113 12.58 -7.73 -2.67
CA HIS A 113 12.74 -9.19 -2.67
C HIS A 113 13.56 -9.69 -3.86
N ASP A 114 13.27 -9.19 -5.07
CA ASP A 114 14.02 -9.54 -6.29
C ASP A 114 15.51 -9.19 -6.16
N LEU A 115 15.81 -8.00 -5.61
CA LEU A 115 17.19 -7.56 -5.40
C LEU A 115 17.91 -8.42 -4.34
N LEU A 116 17.26 -8.71 -3.21
CA LEU A 116 17.80 -9.59 -2.17
C LEU A 116 18.10 -10.98 -2.74
N HIS A 117 17.16 -11.56 -3.48
CA HIS A 117 17.35 -12.87 -4.09
C HIS A 117 18.53 -12.86 -5.07
N ARG A 118 18.65 -11.83 -5.91
CA ARG A 118 19.79 -11.67 -6.81
C ARG A 118 21.10 -11.63 -6.03
N MET A 119 21.19 -10.81 -5.00
CA MET A 119 22.41 -10.68 -4.18
C MET A 119 22.79 -12.00 -3.51
N MET A 120 21.82 -12.77 -3.01
CA MET A 120 22.06 -14.11 -2.46
C MET A 120 22.63 -15.06 -3.53
N THR A 121 22.08 -15.06 -4.75
CA THR A 121 22.57 -15.94 -5.85
C THR A 121 23.96 -15.57 -6.37
N MET A 122 24.37 -14.32 -6.22
CA MET A 122 25.70 -13.85 -6.63
C MET A 122 26.81 -14.25 -5.68
N GLY A 123 26.50 -14.86 -4.53
CA GLY A 123 27.49 -15.33 -3.57
C GLY A 123 28.10 -14.19 -2.74
N TYR A 124 27.28 -13.20 -2.38
CA TYR A 124 27.65 -12.12 -1.47
C TYR A 124 28.35 -12.65 -0.21
N HIS A 125 29.42 -11.99 0.24
CA HIS A 125 30.21 -12.45 1.39
C HIS A 125 29.43 -12.44 2.71
N ASP A 126 28.49 -11.52 2.86
CA ASP A 126 27.67 -11.39 4.07
C ASP A 126 26.26 -11.94 3.85
N GLN A 127 26.15 -13.28 3.79
CA GLN A 127 24.87 -13.96 3.65
C GLN A 127 23.97 -13.77 4.88
N GLU A 128 24.55 -13.59 6.07
CA GLU A 128 23.79 -13.37 7.30
C GLU A 128 23.05 -12.02 7.26
N ALA A 129 23.71 -10.96 6.79
CA ALA A 129 23.05 -9.67 6.57
C ALA A 129 21.90 -9.76 5.57
N LEU A 130 22.08 -10.48 4.45
CA LEU A 130 21.01 -10.66 3.46
C LEU A 130 19.81 -11.45 4.03
N ILE A 131 20.05 -12.48 4.84
CA ILE A 131 18.99 -13.23 5.52
C ILE A 131 18.27 -12.34 6.54
N ALA A 132 19.00 -11.51 7.29
CA ALA A 132 18.40 -10.57 8.23
C ALA A 132 17.51 -9.52 7.51
N LEU A 133 17.95 -9.00 6.36
CA LEU A 133 17.16 -8.11 5.52
C LEU A 133 15.90 -8.77 4.97
N GLU A 134 15.99 -10.03 4.54
CA GLU A 134 14.83 -10.82 4.08
C GLU A 134 13.81 -11.04 5.21
N HIS A 135 14.27 -11.33 6.43
CA HIS A 135 13.39 -11.42 7.61
C HIS A 135 12.71 -10.09 7.93
N ARG A 136 13.43 -8.96 7.84
CA ARG A 136 12.87 -7.63 8.04
C ARG A 136 11.84 -7.29 6.96
N LEU A 137 12.13 -7.59 5.69
CA LEU A 137 11.19 -7.42 4.58
C LEU A 137 9.88 -8.18 4.86
N SER A 138 9.98 -9.46 5.24
CA SER A 138 8.80 -10.25 5.58
C SER A 138 8.02 -9.62 6.74
N GLY A 139 8.72 -9.16 7.78
CA GLY A 139 8.12 -8.42 8.89
C GLY A 139 7.31 -7.20 8.42
N VAL A 140 7.95 -6.28 7.71
CA VAL A 140 7.33 -5.03 7.22
C VAL A 140 6.16 -5.29 6.28
N SER A 141 6.29 -6.26 5.38
CA SER A 141 5.21 -6.61 4.44
C SER A 141 3.93 -7.14 5.12
N ASN A 142 4.04 -7.67 6.34
CA ASN A 142 2.90 -8.24 7.07
C ASN A 142 2.06 -7.18 7.80
N PHE A 143 2.55 -5.96 8.00
CA PHE A 143 1.80 -4.86 8.62
C PHE A 143 1.65 -3.65 7.69
N ALA A 144 1.47 -3.89 6.40
CA ALA A 144 1.19 -2.86 5.40
C ALA A 144 0.06 -1.92 5.86
N LEU A 145 0.24 -0.62 5.63
CA LEU A 145 -0.71 0.40 6.06
C LEU A 145 -2.09 0.21 5.42
N THR A 146 -3.14 0.40 6.23
CA THR A 146 -4.54 0.45 5.81
C THR A 146 -5.09 1.87 6.00
N GLN A 147 -6.22 2.20 5.38
CA GLN A 147 -6.85 3.52 5.57
C GLN A 147 -7.25 3.78 7.03
N GLU A 148 -7.47 2.70 7.79
CA GLU A 148 -7.79 2.77 9.22
C GLU A 148 -6.52 2.93 10.06
N SER A 149 -5.43 2.29 9.65
CA SER A 149 -4.19 2.26 10.41
C SER A 149 -3.43 3.58 10.37
N ILE A 150 -3.69 4.43 9.37
CA ILE A 150 -3.10 5.77 9.28
C ILE A 150 -3.68 6.76 10.30
N ASP A 151 -4.72 6.38 11.04
CA ASP A 151 -5.22 7.15 12.19
C ASP A 151 -4.29 7.02 13.42
N ASP A 152 -3.42 6.00 13.46
CA ASP A 152 -2.39 5.86 14.48
C ASP A 152 -1.03 6.40 13.98
N PRO A 153 -0.61 7.60 14.41
CA PRO A 153 0.65 8.19 13.95
C PRO A 153 1.87 7.35 14.35
N THR A 154 1.80 6.61 15.46
CA THR A 154 2.90 5.75 15.92
C THR A 154 3.16 4.63 14.92
N LEU A 155 2.09 4.04 14.39
CA LEU A 155 2.17 2.97 13.42
C LEU A 155 2.71 3.46 12.08
N VAL A 156 2.31 4.66 11.65
CA VAL A 156 2.85 5.30 10.44
C VAL A 156 4.34 5.57 10.60
N GLU A 157 4.77 6.14 11.72
CA GLU A 157 6.19 6.39 12.02
C GLU A 157 7.02 5.11 12.06
N GLU A 158 6.53 4.06 12.71
CA GLU A 158 7.23 2.76 12.78
C GLU A 158 7.36 2.13 11.38
N TYR A 159 6.29 2.19 10.59
CA TYR A 159 6.29 1.72 9.21
C TYR A 159 7.29 2.48 8.33
N ASP A 160 7.29 3.80 8.43
CA ASP A 160 8.16 4.68 7.65
C ASP A 160 9.63 4.48 8.01
N PHE A 161 9.93 4.38 9.32
CA PHE A 161 11.25 4.07 9.80
C PHE A 161 11.73 2.70 9.27
N ALA A 162 10.89 1.67 9.38
CA ALA A 162 11.24 0.32 8.98
C ALA A 162 11.49 0.21 7.47
N THR A 163 10.63 0.81 6.66
CA THR A 163 10.75 0.83 5.19
C THR A 163 11.95 1.65 4.72
N ALA A 164 12.14 2.87 5.25
CA ALA A 164 13.26 3.74 4.88
C ALA A 164 14.62 3.11 5.25
N SER A 165 14.71 2.50 6.44
CA SER A 165 15.91 1.79 6.86
C SER A 165 16.21 0.59 5.94
N LEU A 166 15.19 -0.21 5.60
CA LEU A 166 15.34 -1.36 4.69
C LEU A 166 15.82 -0.94 3.30
N VAL A 167 15.20 0.09 2.72
CA VAL A 167 15.57 0.62 1.39
C VAL A 167 17.00 1.15 1.41
N THR A 168 17.35 1.97 2.41
CA THR A 168 18.68 2.59 2.51
C THR A 168 19.77 1.54 2.67
N GLU A 169 19.58 0.58 3.58
CA GLU A 169 20.57 -0.46 3.86
C GLU A 169 20.77 -1.38 2.67
N LEU A 170 19.68 -1.89 2.06
CA LEU A 170 19.78 -2.79 0.92
C LEU A 170 20.42 -2.12 -0.30
N THR A 171 20.00 -0.90 -0.63
CA THR A 171 20.56 -0.19 -1.79
C THR A 171 22.03 0.17 -1.58
N SER A 172 22.42 0.59 -0.38
CA SER A 172 23.83 0.83 -0.02
C SER A 172 24.65 -0.45 -0.10
N LEU A 173 24.11 -1.56 0.41
CA LEU A 173 24.76 -2.86 0.33
C LEU A 173 24.96 -3.23 -1.14
N ALA A 174 23.91 -3.23 -1.96
CA ALA A 174 24.00 -3.55 -3.39
C ALA A 174 25.01 -2.68 -4.16
N GLN A 175 25.02 -1.36 -3.90
CA GLN A 175 25.95 -0.42 -4.52
C GLN A 175 27.41 -0.64 -4.12
N SER A 176 27.65 -1.21 -2.95
CA SER A 176 29.00 -1.54 -2.47
C SER A 176 29.59 -2.81 -3.08
N HIS A 177 28.79 -3.62 -3.80
CA HIS A 177 29.26 -4.86 -4.40
C HIS A 177 30.25 -4.60 -5.54
N GLU A 178 31.28 -5.44 -5.65
CA GLU A 178 32.27 -5.37 -6.74
C GLU A 178 31.63 -5.47 -8.13
N SER A 179 30.59 -6.31 -8.27
CA SER A 179 29.90 -6.50 -9.55
C SER A 179 28.81 -5.46 -9.84
N PHE A 180 28.56 -4.47 -8.96
CA PHE A 180 27.49 -3.50 -9.17
C PHE A 180 27.67 -2.68 -10.46
N ALA A 181 28.93 -2.31 -10.77
CA ALA A 181 29.28 -1.57 -11.98
C ALA A 181 29.05 -2.39 -13.27
N ASP A 182 29.12 -3.72 -13.19
CA ASP A 182 29.06 -4.60 -14.35
C ASP A 182 27.71 -5.32 -14.50
N ASP A 183 26.92 -5.41 -13.43
CA ASP A 183 25.61 -6.06 -13.43
C ASP A 183 24.48 -5.03 -13.71
N PRO A 184 23.94 -4.96 -14.95
CA PRO A 184 22.86 -4.03 -15.27
C PRO A 184 21.57 -4.32 -14.49
N TYR A 185 21.32 -5.57 -14.10
CA TYR A 185 20.11 -5.94 -13.36
C TYR A 185 20.16 -5.38 -11.93
N LEU A 186 21.31 -5.42 -11.26
CA LEU A 186 21.47 -4.80 -9.93
C LEU A 186 21.20 -3.30 -9.98
N ARG A 187 21.78 -2.61 -10.98
CA ARG A 187 21.58 -1.15 -11.14
C ARG A 187 20.13 -0.80 -11.43
N GLU A 188 19.50 -1.54 -12.34
CA GLU A 188 18.09 -1.36 -12.67
C GLU A 188 17.21 -1.54 -11.43
N LYS A 189 17.43 -2.59 -10.63
CA LYS A 189 16.65 -2.86 -9.43
C LYS A 189 16.84 -1.83 -8.33
N VAL A 190 18.07 -1.40 -8.08
CA VAL A 190 18.34 -0.30 -7.12
C VAL A 190 17.64 0.99 -7.56
N GLN A 191 17.74 1.35 -8.84
CA GLN A 191 17.07 2.54 -9.38
C GLN A 191 15.55 2.41 -9.32
N GLU A 192 15.01 1.23 -9.64
CA GLU A 192 13.57 0.94 -9.56
C GLU A 192 13.06 1.14 -8.12
N ILE A 193 13.75 0.58 -7.12
CA ILE A 193 13.36 0.73 -5.70
C ILE A 193 13.32 2.20 -5.30
N ILE A 194 14.37 2.97 -5.62
CA ILE A 194 14.46 4.40 -5.28
C ILE A 194 13.32 5.19 -5.93
N LEU A 195 13.03 4.92 -7.21
CA LEU A 195 11.96 5.62 -7.94
C LEU A 195 10.57 5.28 -7.39
N ILE A 196 10.31 4.00 -7.08
CA ILE A 196 9.02 3.59 -6.51
C ILE A 196 8.85 4.20 -5.11
N ASP A 197 9.89 4.22 -4.30
CA ASP A 197 9.83 4.82 -2.96
C ASP A 197 9.46 6.31 -3.01
N GLN A 198 10.07 7.06 -3.92
CA GLN A 198 9.69 8.46 -4.20
C GLN A 198 8.25 8.60 -4.71
N GLN A 199 7.76 7.64 -5.51
CA GLN A 199 6.38 7.62 -6.00
C GLN A 199 5.39 7.37 -4.87
N VAL A 200 5.68 6.45 -3.94
CA VAL A 200 4.86 6.20 -2.74
C VAL A 200 4.71 7.49 -1.94
N GLU A 201 5.81 8.19 -1.67
CA GLU A 201 5.78 9.48 -0.97
C GLU A 201 4.99 10.56 -1.72
N SER A 202 5.11 10.61 -3.04
CA SER A 202 4.29 11.51 -3.86
C SER A 202 2.80 11.17 -3.81
N ASN A 203 2.46 9.88 -3.79
CA ASN A 203 1.08 9.43 -3.73
C ASN A 203 0.47 9.67 -2.34
N ARG A 204 1.27 9.58 -1.26
CA ARG A 204 0.86 9.98 0.10
C ARG A 204 0.45 11.45 0.16
N ARG A 205 1.30 12.35 -0.33
CA ARG A 205 0.96 13.79 -0.43
C ARG A 205 -0.31 14.04 -1.24
N ARG A 206 -0.51 13.27 -2.32
CA ARG A 206 -1.73 13.36 -3.13
C ARG A 206 -2.97 12.89 -2.35
N TYR A 207 -2.86 11.80 -1.61
CA TYR A 207 -3.92 11.32 -0.73
C TYR A 207 -4.27 12.39 0.31
N ASP A 208 -3.27 12.93 1.02
CA ASP A 208 -3.46 13.96 2.04
C ASP A 208 -4.13 15.22 1.49
N ALA A 209 -3.70 15.71 0.32
CA ALA A 209 -4.33 16.86 -0.31
C ALA A 209 -5.83 16.66 -0.56
N ILE A 210 -6.23 15.46 -1.00
CA ILE A 210 -7.64 15.12 -1.26
C ILE A 210 -8.39 14.89 0.04
N ALA A 211 -7.81 14.18 1.01
CA ALA A 211 -8.41 13.92 2.32
C ALA A 211 -8.63 15.22 3.09
N GLN A 212 -7.67 16.16 3.06
CA GLN A 212 -7.84 17.50 3.61
C GLN A 212 -8.97 18.27 2.92
N GLU A 213 -9.08 18.17 1.59
CA GLU A 213 -10.19 18.81 0.86
C GLU A 213 -11.55 18.20 1.26
N TYR A 214 -11.62 16.89 1.36
CA TYR A 214 -12.78 16.17 1.84
C TYR A 214 -13.16 16.58 3.28
N ASN A 215 -12.21 16.66 4.20
CA ASN A 215 -12.44 17.08 5.58
C ASN A 215 -12.94 18.53 5.65
N ARG A 216 -12.34 19.44 4.86
CA ARG A 216 -12.83 20.83 4.74
C ARG A 216 -14.24 20.89 4.17
N PHE A 217 -14.56 20.05 3.18
CA PHE A 217 -15.89 19.97 2.58
C PHE A 217 -16.93 19.50 3.60
N LEU A 218 -16.65 18.41 4.33
CA LEU A 218 -17.52 17.92 5.41
C LEU A 218 -17.77 18.98 6.48
N LYS A 219 -16.71 19.66 6.94
CA LYS A 219 -16.82 20.70 7.97
C LYS A 219 -17.66 21.89 7.49
N LYS A 220 -17.47 22.32 6.24
CA LYS A 220 -18.19 23.46 5.65
C LYS A 220 -19.67 23.17 5.39
N HIS A 221 -20.00 21.93 5.02
CA HIS A 221 -21.35 21.54 4.58
C HIS A 221 -22.04 20.58 5.55
N ARG A 222 -21.59 20.53 6.81
CA ARG A 222 -21.99 19.54 7.81
C ARG A 222 -23.50 19.29 7.85
N ASP A 223 -24.29 20.34 8.04
CA ASP A 223 -25.75 20.21 8.20
C ASP A 223 -26.40 19.64 6.93
N ALA A 224 -26.04 20.20 5.76
CA ALA A 224 -26.58 19.76 4.48
C ALA A 224 -26.14 18.35 4.09
N VAL A 225 -24.96 17.93 4.54
CA VAL A 225 -24.38 16.61 4.25
C VAL A 225 -24.94 15.53 5.20
N MET A 226 -25.30 15.89 6.44
CA MET A 226 -25.97 14.98 7.37
C MET A 226 -27.39 14.60 6.93
N ASP A 227 -28.04 15.48 6.16
CA ASP A 227 -29.36 15.23 5.58
C ASP A 227 -29.30 14.33 4.34
N LEU A 228 -28.10 14.04 3.81
CA LEU A 228 -27.94 13.12 2.67
C LEU A 228 -28.07 11.68 3.17
N GLU A 229 -29.13 10.97 2.76
CA GLU A 229 -29.35 9.55 3.07
C GLU A 229 -28.43 8.61 2.25
N LEU A 230 -27.11 8.78 2.35
CA LEU A 230 -26.13 8.03 1.55
C LEU A 230 -25.85 6.61 2.06
N GLY A 231 -26.36 6.25 3.25
CA GLY A 231 -26.15 4.92 3.85
C GLY A 231 -24.70 4.62 4.26
N ILE A 232 -23.81 5.62 4.26
CA ILE A 232 -22.41 5.50 4.67
C ILE A 232 -22.07 6.55 5.74
N PRO A 233 -21.22 6.22 6.73
CA PRO A 233 -20.78 7.18 7.72
C PRO A 233 -19.85 8.22 7.10
N LEU A 234 -20.19 9.50 7.29
CA LEU A 234 -19.43 10.64 6.79
C LEU A 234 -18.56 11.20 7.91
N THR A 235 -17.43 10.56 8.13
CA THR A 235 -16.41 10.98 9.08
C THR A 235 -15.24 11.64 8.37
N GLU A 236 -14.54 12.53 9.08
CA GLU A 236 -13.23 13.01 8.64
C GLU A 236 -12.28 11.84 8.39
N LYS A 237 -11.33 12.06 7.49
CA LYS A 237 -10.36 11.08 7.03
C LYS A 237 -8.99 11.41 7.62
N PRO A 238 -8.27 10.40 8.14
CA PRO A 238 -6.91 10.58 8.64
C PRO A 238 -5.96 11.06 7.54
N LEU A 239 -4.87 11.68 7.95
CA LEU A 239 -3.79 12.18 7.08
C LEU A 239 -2.49 11.47 7.45
N PHE A 240 -1.58 11.30 6.49
CA PHE A 240 -0.23 10.82 6.76
C PHE A 240 0.61 11.86 7.49
N GLU A 241 0.48 13.13 7.09
CA GLU A 241 1.11 14.23 7.80
C GLU A 241 0.51 14.35 9.20
N ILE A 242 1.35 14.19 10.24
CA ILE A 242 1.00 14.62 11.59
C ILE A 242 0.70 16.11 11.45
N ALA A 243 -0.56 16.49 11.61
CA ALA A 243 -0.97 17.88 11.65
C ALA A 243 -0.03 18.57 12.64
N SER A 244 0.89 19.38 12.11
CA SER A 244 1.90 20.05 12.91
C SER A 244 1.11 20.89 13.89
N GLY A 245 1.05 20.46 15.15
CA GLY A 245 0.13 21.01 16.13
C GLY A 245 0.23 22.53 16.14
N GLU A 246 -0.90 23.19 15.90
CA GLU A 246 -1.09 24.59 16.31
C GLU A 246 -1.06 24.68 17.85
#